data_AF-A0A368FXP1-F1
#
_entry.id   AF-A0A368FXP1-F1
#
_cell.length_a   1.000
_cell.length_b   1.000
_cell.length_c   1.000
_cell.angle_alpha   90.00
_cell.angle_beta   90.00
_cell.angle_gamma   90.00
#
_symmetry.space_group_name_H-M   'P 1'
#
loop_
_entity.id
_entity.type
_entity.pdbx_description
1 polymer ?
#
loop_
_entity_poly.entity_id
_entity_poly.type
_entity_poly.pdbx_seq_one_letter_code
_entity_poly.pdbx_strand_id
1 'polypeptide(L)'
;MNTFIESLNRYFKNTSACAKDFISRLFVRDVTRRATVDECLRHPWIRGPDGDDVDLRKSSCISISHIHSFKQRQRWRRAVELVMVCNRVTRSVRLAITQATKMNRTIETRYDPR
;
A
#
# COMPACT_ATOMS: atom_id res chain seq x y z
N MET A 1 -22.70 5.48 10.34
CA MET A 1 -22.74 5.97 8.94
C MET A 1 -22.12 7.37 8.82
N ASN A 2 -22.34 8.27 9.80
CA ASN A 2 -21.81 9.64 9.79
C ASN A 2 -20.27 9.78 9.85
N THR A 3 -19.56 8.89 10.55
CA THR A 3 -18.09 8.99 10.74
C THR A 3 -17.26 8.65 9.49
N PHE A 4 -17.73 7.74 8.63
CA PHE A 4 -17.03 7.36 7.40
C PHE A 4 -17.12 8.47 6.35
N ILE A 5 -18.29 9.07 6.20
CA ILE A 5 -18.54 10.17 5.25
C ILE A 5 -17.75 11.43 5.65
N GLU A 6 -17.69 11.76 6.95
CA GLU A 6 -16.87 12.87 7.46
C GLU A 6 -15.38 12.67 7.20
N SER A 7 -14.86 11.47 7.47
CA SER A 7 -13.47 11.12 7.13
C SER A 7 -13.21 11.22 5.63
N LEU A 8 -14.15 10.74 4.81
CA LEU A 8 -14.02 10.81 3.36
C LEU A 8 -13.97 12.26 2.88
N ASN A 9 -14.77 13.15 3.45
CA ASN A 9 -14.71 14.58 3.12
C ASN A 9 -13.42 15.25 3.59
N ARG A 10 -12.80 14.81 4.69
CA ARG A 10 -11.52 15.37 5.13
C ARG A 10 -10.37 15.05 4.16
N TYR A 11 -10.29 13.81 3.68
CA TYR A 11 -9.18 13.33 2.85
C TYR A 11 -9.43 13.45 1.34
N PHE A 12 -10.69 13.42 0.91
CA PHE A 12 -11.11 13.38 -0.50
C PHE A 12 -11.94 14.60 -0.90
N LYS A 13 -11.55 15.80 -0.44
CA LYS A 13 -12.25 17.06 -0.77
C LYS A 13 -12.41 17.25 -2.29
N ASN A 14 -11.37 16.93 -3.06
CA ASN A 14 -11.32 17.16 -4.50
C ASN A 14 -11.74 15.94 -5.35
N THR A 15 -12.38 14.95 -4.72
CA THR A 15 -12.88 13.74 -5.39
C THR A 15 -14.36 13.90 -5.69
N SER A 16 -14.79 13.55 -6.91
CA SER A 16 -16.20 13.69 -7.33
C SER A 16 -17.16 12.94 -6.42
N ALA A 17 -18.35 13.51 -6.24
CA ALA A 17 -19.43 12.88 -5.48
C ALA A 17 -19.78 11.49 -6.04
N CYS A 18 -19.76 11.32 -7.37
CA CYS A 18 -20.01 10.05 -8.03
C CYS A 18 -18.96 8.98 -7.64
N ALA A 19 -17.68 9.34 -7.52
CA ALA A 19 -16.65 8.43 -7.03
C ALA A 19 -16.85 8.06 -5.55
N LYS A 20 -17.25 9.03 -4.72
CA LYS A 20 -17.53 8.80 -3.29
C LYS A 20 -18.72 7.87 -3.10
N ASP A 21 -19.77 8.04 -3.89
CA ASP A 21 -20.95 7.15 -3.89
C ASP A 21 -20.56 5.72 -4.28
N PHE A 22 -19.81 5.57 -5.37
CA PHE A 22 -19.35 4.25 -5.82
C PHE A 22 -18.61 3.48 -4.71
N ILE A 23 -17.61 4.12 -4.08
CA ILE A 23 -16.83 3.52 -3.00
C ILE A 23 -17.71 3.22 -1.78
N SER A 24 -18.67 4.07 -1.46
CA SER A 24 -19.57 3.87 -0.31
C SER A 24 -20.45 2.61 -0.46
N ARG A 25 -20.83 2.25 -1.70
CA ARG A 25 -21.57 1.02 -2.01
C ARG A 25 -20.72 -0.26 -1.92
N LEU A 26 -19.40 -0.14 -2.01
CA LEU A 26 -18.45 -1.24 -1.86
C LEU A 26 -18.04 -1.45 -0.39
N PHE A 27 -17.81 -0.37 0.36
CA PHE A 27 -17.39 -0.41 1.76
C PHE A 27 -18.57 -0.49 2.73
N VAL A 28 -19.47 -1.45 2.48
CA VAL A 28 -20.60 -1.76 3.35
C VAL A 28 -20.23 -2.92 4.28
N ARG A 29 -20.49 -2.73 5.59
CA ARG A 29 -20.21 -3.73 6.64
C ARG A 29 -21.00 -5.01 6.42
N ASP A 30 -22.28 -4.87 6.12
CA ASP A 30 -23.16 -5.98 5.77
C ASP A 30 -22.91 -6.41 4.32
N VAL A 31 -22.47 -7.66 4.14
CA VAL A 31 -22.12 -8.21 2.83
C VAL A 31 -23.36 -8.34 1.94
N THR A 32 -24.52 -8.64 2.51
CA THR A 32 -25.77 -8.80 1.74
C THR A 32 -26.25 -7.50 1.12
N ARG A 33 -25.81 -6.37 1.69
CA ARG A 33 -26.13 -5.01 1.23
C ARG A 33 -25.02 -4.39 0.37
N ARG A 34 -23.92 -5.10 0.16
CA ARG A 34 -22.80 -4.64 -0.68
C ARG A 34 -23.20 -4.75 -2.13
N ALA A 35 -22.83 -3.76 -2.94
CA ALA A 35 -23.06 -3.82 -4.37
C ALA A 35 -22.39 -5.05 -4.99
N THR A 36 -23.14 -5.73 -5.85
CA THR A 36 -22.69 -6.84 -6.70
C THR A 36 -21.80 -6.32 -7.83
N VAL A 37 -21.03 -7.21 -8.44
CA VAL A 37 -20.16 -6.86 -9.59
C VAL A 37 -20.97 -6.23 -10.72
N ASP A 38 -22.14 -6.81 -11.03
CA ASP A 38 -23.05 -6.30 -12.06
C ASP A 38 -23.55 -4.87 -11.77
N GLU A 39 -23.90 -4.58 -10.52
CA GLU A 39 -24.28 -3.23 -10.10
C GLU A 39 -23.11 -2.25 -10.17
N CYS A 40 -21.90 -2.71 -9.82
CA CYS A 40 -20.70 -1.90 -9.90
C CYS A 40 -20.35 -1.52 -11.35
N LEU A 41 -20.46 -2.47 -12.29
CA LEU A 41 -20.19 -2.22 -13.71
C LEU A 41 -21.19 -1.23 -14.33
N ARG A 42 -22.45 -1.24 -13.88
CA ARG A 42 -23.47 -0.29 -14.31
C ARG A 42 -23.36 1.08 -13.66
N HIS A 43 -22.54 1.24 -12.62
CA HIS A 43 -22.45 2.49 -11.89
C HIS A 43 -21.87 3.61 -12.77
N PRO A 44 -22.43 4.84 -12.77
CA PRO A 44 -22.01 5.92 -13.67
C PRO A 44 -20.50 6.25 -13.59
N TRP A 45 -19.91 6.14 -12.41
CA TRP A 45 -18.46 6.35 -12.23
C TRP A 45 -17.58 5.34 -12.99
N ILE A 46 -18.06 4.11 -13.19
CA ILE A 46 -17.35 3.03 -13.90
C ILE A 46 -17.75 3.01 -15.38
N ARG A 47 -19.06 2.99 -15.65
CA ARG A 47 -19.62 2.96 -17.01
C ARG A 47 -19.18 4.17 -17.85
N GLY A 48 -19.03 5.33 -17.22
CA GLY A 48 -18.78 6.60 -17.90
C GLY A 48 -20.07 7.28 -18.37
N PRO A 49 -19.97 8.49 -18.95
CA PRO A 49 -21.11 9.22 -19.49
C PRO A 49 -21.76 8.48 -20.67
N ASP A 50 -23.07 8.63 -20.83
CA ASP A 50 -23.79 8.15 -22.02
C ASP A 50 -23.74 9.24 -23.11
N GLY A 51 -23.21 8.92 -24.29
CA GLY A 51 -23.11 9.88 -25.41
C GLY A 51 -22.09 11.00 -25.17
N ASP A 52 -22.48 12.25 -25.46
CA ASP A 52 -21.63 13.45 -25.38
C ASP A 52 -21.59 14.11 -23.99
N ASP A 53 -22.07 13.42 -22.95
CA ASP A 53 -22.12 13.97 -21.59
C ASP A 53 -20.73 14.27 -21.00
N VAL A 54 -20.68 15.28 -20.12
CA VAL A 54 -19.42 15.72 -19.50
C VAL A 54 -18.87 14.63 -18.60
N ASP A 55 -17.66 14.15 -18.91
CA ASP A 55 -16.95 13.16 -18.10
C ASP A 55 -16.48 13.77 -16.77
N LEU A 56 -17.32 13.62 -15.74
CA LEU A 56 -17.08 14.10 -14.38
C LEU A 56 -15.84 13.49 -13.70
N ARG A 57 -15.23 12.45 -14.29
CA ARG A 57 -13.96 11.90 -13.83
C ARG A 57 -12.79 12.82 -14.15
N LYS A 58 -12.84 13.53 -15.28
CA LYS A 58 -11.75 14.40 -15.77
C LYS A 58 -11.57 15.66 -14.92
N SER A 59 -12.62 16.13 -14.26
CA SER A 59 -12.58 17.31 -13.38
C SER A 59 -12.08 16.99 -11.96
N SER A 60 -11.92 15.71 -11.61
CA SER A 60 -11.49 15.29 -10.27
C SER A 60 -10.00 14.99 -10.24
N CYS A 61 -9.24 15.60 -9.32
CA CYS A 61 -7.83 15.29 -9.13
C CYS A 61 -7.63 14.29 -7.97
N ILE A 62 -6.79 13.27 -8.21
CA ILE A 62 -6.32 12.37 -7.15
C ILE A 62 -5.01 12.94 -6.62
N SER A 63 -4.91 13.17 -5.31
CA SER A 63 -3.65 13.59 -4.69
C SER A 63 -2.62 12.44 -4.73
N ILE A 64 -1.78 12.44 -5.76
CA ILE A 64 -0.69 11.45 -5.92
C ILE A 64 0.35 11.57 -4.80
N SER A 65 0.47 12.74 -4.16
CA SER A 65 1.38 12.97 -3.04
C SER A 65 1.18 11.96 -1.91
N HIS A 66 -0.08 11.69 -1.53
CA HIS A 66 -0.37 10.68 -0.51
C HIS A 66 0.00 9.25 -0.95
N ILE A 67 -0.22 8.92 -2.23
CA ILE A 67 0.15 7.64 -2.82
C ILE A 67 1.67 7.48 -2.81
N HIS A 68 2.40 8.54 -3.18
CA HIS A 68 3.86 8.55 -3.17
C HIS A 68 4.39 8.33 -1.74
N SER A 69 3.95 9.12 -0.77
CA SER A 69 4.36 8.96 0.63
C SER A 69 4.03 7.57 1.17
N PHE A 70 2.87 7.00 0.81
CA PHE A 70 2.52 5.62 1.18
C PHE A 70 3.47 4.60 0.55
N LYS A 71 3.75 4.69 -0.75
CA LYS A 71 4.70 3.81 -1.46
C LYS A 71 6.10 3.88 -0.85
N GLN A 72 6.56 5.07 -0.48
CA GLN A 72 7.86 5.23 0.20
C GLN A 72 7.86 4.55 1.57
N ARG A 73 6.81 4.72 2.39
CA ARG A 73 6.69 4.01 3.67
C ARG A 73 6.68 2.48 3.50
N GLN A 74 5.99 1.96 2.48
CA GLN A 74 5.99 0.52 2.19
C GLN A 74 7.37 -0.01 1.79
N ARG A 75 8.12 0.76 0.98
CA ARG A 75 9.51 0.42 0.62
C ARG A 75 10.41 0.36 1.85
N TRP A 76 10.33 1.37 2.72
CA TRP A 76 11.11 1.38 3.96
C TRP A 76 10.75 0.23 4.89
N ARG A 77 9.47 -0.11 5.02
CA ARG A 77 9.04 -1.27 5.81
C ARG A 77 9.69 -2.56 5.32
N ARG A 78 9.69 -2.81 4.00
CA ARG A 78 10.36 -3.97 3.41
C ARG A 78 11.88 -3.95 3.60
N ALA A 79 12.52 -2.79 3.51
CA ALA A 79 13.96 -2.68 3.77
C ALA A 79 14.30 -3.06 5.22
N VAL A 80 13.50 -2.60 6.19
CA VAL A 80 13.65 -2.98 7.60
C VAL A 80 13.41 -4.47 7.80
N GLU A 81 12.37 -5.04 7.19
CA GLU A 81 12.10 -6.48 7.21
C GLU A 81 13.31 -7.30 6.71
N LEU A 82 13.92 -6.88 5.60
CA LEU A 82 15.13 -7.53 5.06
C LEU A 82 16.31 -7.44 6.03
N VAL A 83 16.55 -6.28 6.64
CA VAL A 83 17.62 -6.12 7.64
C VAL A 83 17.38 -7.01 8.86
N MET A 84 16.14 -7.10 9.34
CA MET A 84 15.78 -7.98 10.46
C MET A 84 16.05 -9.45 10.12
N VAL A 85 15.65 -9.90 8.92
CA VAL A 85 15.93 -11.26 8.45
C VAL A 85 17.43 -11.51 8.37
N CYS A 86 18.18 -10.59 7.73
CA CYS A 86 19.64 -10.68 7.62
C CYS A 86 20.31 -10.79 8.99
N ASN A 87 19.94 -9.93 9.94
CA ASN A 87 20.46 -9.96 11.30
C ASN A 87 20.14 -11.28 12.03
N ARG A 88 18.93 -11.84 11.80
CA ARG A 88 18.53 -13.13 12.39
C ARG A 88 19.37 -14.28 11.83
N VAL A 89 19.50 -14.37 10.51
CA VAL A 89 20.19 -15.51 9.86
C VAL A 89 21.70 -15.45 9.98
N THR A 90 22.29 -14.25 10.04
CA THR A 90 23.75 -14.08 10.17
C THR A 90 24.24 -14.09 11.62
N ARG A 91 23.34 -14.20 12.61
CA ARG A 91 23.69 -14.09 14.04
C ARG A 91 24.79 -15.07 14.47
N SER A 92 24.64 -16.36 14.16
CA SER A 92 25.62 -17.39 14.57
C SER A 92 26.99 -17.17 13.92
N VAL A 93 27.01 -16.88 12.62
CA VAL A 93 28.23 -16.58 11.86
C VAL A 93 28.92 -15.33 12.41
N ARG A 94 28.18 -14.25 12.67
CA ARG A 94 28.72 -13.02 13.29
C ARG A 94 29.32 -13.27 14.67
N LEU A 95 28.70 -14.12 15.49
CA LEU A 95 29.24 -14.50 16.79
C LEU A 95 30.53 -15.31 16.65
N ALA A 96 30.56 -16.29 15.74
CA ALA A 96 31.74 -17.10 15.46
C ALA A 96 32.92 -16.24 14.97
N ILE A 97 32.68 -15.32 14.03
CA ILE A 97 33.67 -14.34 13.56
C ILE A 97 34.19 -13.51 14.74
N THR A 98 33.30 -12.94 15.55
CA THR A 98 33.68 -12.11 16.70
C THR A 98 34.57 -12.87 17.71
N GLN A 99 34.26 -14.15 17.96
CA GLN A 99 35.07 -15.00 18.82
C GLN A 99 36.44 -15.31 18.22
N ALA A 100 36.49 -15.66 16.93
CA ALA A 100 37.74 -15.94 16.24
C ALA A 100 38.67 -14.72 16.16
N THR A 101 38.13 -13.53 15.89
CA THR A 101 38.90 -12.27 15.93
C THR A 101 39.48 -12.00 17.31
N LYS A 102 38.71 -12.22 18.39
CA LYS A 102 39.22 -12.09 19.78
C LYS A 102 40.34 -13.09 20.08
N MET A 103 40.29 -14.29 19.50
CA MET A 103 41.30 -15.33 19.68
C MET A 103 42.51 -15.19 18.73
N ASN A 104 42.57 -14.11 17.94
CA ASN A 104 43.58 -13.88 16.90
C ASN A 104 43.72 -15.06 15.91
N ARG A 105 42.62 -15.77 15.63
CA ARG A 105 42.57 -16.88 14.67
C ARG A 105 42.12 -16.37 13.31
N THR A 106 42.76 -16.85 12.24
CA THR A 106 42.31 -16.63 10.87
C THR A 106 40.94 -17.27 10.67
N ILE A 107 40.00 -16.48 10.14
CA ILE A 107 38.65 -16.94 9.80
C ILE A 107 38.68 -17.27 8.31
N GLU A 108 38.72 -18.55 7.95
CA GLU A 108 38.53 -18.95 6.56
C GLU A 108 37.07 -18.70 6.17
N THR A 109 36.84 -17.70 5.30
CA THR A 109 35.50 -17.46 4.77
C THR A 109 35.31 -18.25 3.48
N ARG A 110 34.10 -18.74 3.22
CA ARG A 110 33.74 -19.39 1.94
C ARG A 110 33.99 -18.47 0.72
N TYR A 111 34.11 -17.16 0.95
CA TYR A 111 34.29 -16.15 -0.09
C TYR A 111 35.71 -15.61 -0.19
N ASP A 112 36.67 -16.14 0.59
CA ASP A 112 38.06 -15.74 0.45
C ASP A 112 38.61 -16.30 -0.87
N PRO A 113 39.23 -15.46 -1.73
CA PRO A 113 39.86 -15.95 -2.94
C PRO A 113 41.03 -16.87 -2.57
N ARG A 114 41.09 -18.03 -3.23
CA ARG A 114 42.17 -19.03 -3.10
C ARG A 114 43.49 -18.52 -3.66
#